data_AF-A0A3C0ESW3-F1
#
_entry.id   AF-A0A3C0ESW3-F1
#
_cell.length_a   1.000
_cell.length_b   1.000
_cell.length_c   1.000
_cell.angle_alpha   90.00
_cell.angle_beta   90.00
_cell.angle_gamma   90.00
#
_symmetry.space_group_name_H-M   'P 1'
#
loop_
_entity.id
_entity.type
_entity.pdbx_description
1 polymer ?
#
loop_
_entity_poly.entity_id
_entity_poly.type
_entity_poly.pdbx_seq_one_letter_code
_entity_poly.pdbx_strand_id
1 'polypeptide(L)'
;MSRRSSGDAEMSLFPFLSILVCLIGVLTLMIVGVSIAQMNTPDIDELLKNQDKLEEVKKELTELEKKKAELQKLIKMAEGIRKQLNDALKKLRELEQMKQQADQQEKLAAQAVELLAEIQRLEKRIAQLTKELDDLLKKIAKLEEELAKREKKPVPVVQIQPSGSEKLLNGKIRPTFVETTKEGVRIHTPQGETFVTNRDLRNDDKAFMQLLKESDERSDRMIIFLIRSDAVRTFDTAKRLADKSHAYNSRLPIVGQGRVDLSLFFKAMKK
;
A
#
# COMPACT_ATOMS: atom_id res chain seq x y z
N MET A 1 78.81 -29.70 148.41
CA MET A 1 78.53 -28.26 148.25
C MET A 1 78.29 -27.95 146.77
N SER A 2 77.19 -27.25 146.45
CA SER A 2 77.04 -26.21 145.41
C SER A 2 77.41 -26.45 143.90
N ARG A 3 76.36 -26.63 143.07
CA ARG A 3 75.93 -25.90 141.83
C ARG A 3 76.84 -25.61 140.60
N ARG A 4 76.24 -25.84 139.39
CA ARG A 4 76.46 -25.30 137.99
C ARG A 4 77.65 -25.91 137.20
N SER A 5 77.65 -26.15 135.87
CA SER A 5 76.96 -25.62 134.67
C SER A 5 77.09 -26.60 133.47
N SER A 6 76.17 -26.45 132.51
CA SER A 6 75.95 -27.00 131.16
C SER A 6 77.16 -27.34 130.25
N GLY A 7 77.00 -28.35 129.38
CA GLY A 7 77.84 -28.60 128.20
C GLY A 7 77.26 -29.73 127.34
N ASP A 8 76.36 -29.38 126.42
CA ASP A 8 75.73 -30.29 125.44
C ASP A 8 76.70 -30.54 124.27
N ALA A 9 76.77 -31.77 123.78
CA ALA A 9 77.71 -32.17 122.74
C ALA A 9 77.08 -32.00 121.34
N GLU A 10 77.20 -30.79 120.77
CA GLU A 10 76.87 -30.55 119.36
C GLU A 10 77.95 -31.17 118.44
N MET A 11 77.63 -32.27 117.75
CA MET A 11 78.40 -32.76 116.61
C MET A 11 78.24 -31.77 115.44
N SER A 12 79.33 -31.10 115.05
CA SER A 12 79.33 -30.07 114.00
C SER A 12 78.91 -30.63 112.64
N LEU A 13 77.73 -30.21 112.15
CA LEU A 13 77.18 -30.46 110.81
C LEU A 13 77.82 -29.61 109.70
N PHE A 14 78.75 -28.71 110.05
CA PHE A 14 79.39 -27.77 109.11
C PHE A 14 80.24 -28.41 108.00
N PRO A 15 81.00 -29.50 108.22
CA PRO A 15 81.80 -30.11 107.16
C PRO A 15 80.94 -30.78 106.07
N PHE A 16 79.80 -31.37 106.45
CA PHE A 16 78.95 -32.12 105.53
C PHE A 16 78.19 -31.18 104.57
N LEU A 17 77.72 -30.05 105.08
CA LEU A 17 77.01 -29.05 104.29
C LEU A 17 77.94 -28.36 103.28
N SER A 18 79.22 -28.17 103.63
CA SER A 18 80.23 -27.58 102.74
C SER A 18 80.56 -28.48 101.54
N ILE A 19 80.67 -29.80 101.75
CA ILE A 19 80.90 -30.77 100.67
C ILE A 19 79.68 -30.86 99.74
N LEU A 20 78.46 -30.84 100.29
CA LEU A 20 77.23 -30.96 99.52
C LEU A 20 76.97 -29.72 98.65
N VAL A 21 77.21 -28.52 99.18
CA VAL A 21 77.13 -27.27 98.40
C VAL A 21 78.17 -27.24 97.28
N CYS A 22 79.38 -27.75 97.54
CA CYS A 22 80.42 -27.83 96.51
C CYS A 22 80.04 -28.79 95.37
N LEU A 23 79.49 -29.97 95.69
CA LEU A 23 79.02 -30.95 94.70
C LEU A 23 77.88 -30.41 93.82
N ILE A 24 76.91 -29.73 94.43
CA ILE A 24 75.81 -29.09 93.69
C ILE A 24 76.34 -27.95 92.82
N GLY A 25 77.32 -27.17 93.31
CA GLY A 25 77.96 -26.10 92.54
C GLY A 25 78.66 -26.62 91.29
N VAL A 26 79.44 -27.70 91.39
CA VAL A 26 80.12 -28.29 90.23
C VAL A 26 79.13 -28.87 89.21
N LEU A 27 78.08 -29.55 89.69
CA LEU A 27 77.02 -30.09 88.82
C LEU A 27 76.22 -28.99 88.10
N THR A 28 75.86 -27.92 88.81
CA THR A 28 75.13 -26.79 88.18
C THR A 28 75.98 -26.08 87.13
N LEU A 29 77.28 -25.89 87.38
CA LEU A 29 78.20 -25.27 86.43
C LEU A 29 78.41 -26.14 85.18
N MET A 30 78.48 -27.47 85.34
CA MET A 30 78.54 -28.40 84.21
C MET A 30 77.25 -28.39 83.36
N ILE A 31 76.08 -28.39 84.00
CA ILE A 31 74.79 -28.33 83.30
C ILE A 31 74.64 -27.02 82.54
N VAL A 32 75.02 -25.88 83.14
CA VAL A 32 75.00 -24.58 82.47
C VAL A 32 75.96 -24.57 81.27
N GLY A 33 77.15 -25.15 81.40
CA GLY A 33 78.10 -25.28 80.29
C GLY A 33 77.55 -26.10 79.12
N VAL A 34 76.90 -27.24 79.39
CA VAL A 34 76.28 -28.07 78.35
C VAL A 34 75.05 -27.41 77.74
N SER A 35 74.20 -26.76 78.54
CA SER A 35 73.03 -26.03 78.04
C SER A 35 73.42 -24.85 77.14
N ILE A 36 74.49 -24.12 77.48
CA ILE A 36 75.01 -23.05 76.61
C ILE A 36 75.60 -23.62 75.32
N ALA A 37 76.27 -24.78 75.36
CA ALA A 37 76.76 -25.44 74.16
C ALA A 37 75.64 -25.94 73.23
N GLN A 38 74.44 -26.22 73.78
CA GLN A 38 73.26 -26.63 73.00
C GLN A 38 72.40 -25.43 72.55
N MET A 39 72.48 -24.30 73.25
CA MET A 39 71.75 -23.07 72.93
C MET A 39 72.63 -22.13 72.09
N ASN A 40 72.44 -22.15 70.77
CA ASN A 40 72.95 -21.19 69.76
C ASN A 40 74.24 -21.55 69.03
N THR A 41 74.19 -22.61 68.22
CA THR A 41 74.92 -22.59 66.94
C THR A 41 73.96 -23.04 65.85
N PRO A 42 73.40 -22.11 65.05
CA PRO A 42 72.76 -22.51 63.79
C PRO A 42 73.79 -23.28 62.97
N ASP A 43 73.38 -24.42 62.42
CA ASP A 43 74.22 -25.25 61.58
C ASP A 43 74.71 -24.38 60.40
N ILE A 44 76.02 -24.26 60.22
CA ILE A 44 76.62 -23.36 59.22
C ILE A 44 76.07 -23.68 57.82
N ASP A 45 75.75 -24.96 57.59
CA ASP A 45 75.13 -25.46 56.36
C ASP A 45 73.71 -24.92 56.12
N GLU A 46 72.93 -24.65 57.17
CA GLU A 46 71.58 -24.10 57.07
C GLU A 46 71.62 -22.59 56.75
N LEU A 47 72.56 -21.86 57.34
CA LEU A 47 72.83 -20.45 57.02
C LEU A 47 73.26 -20.27 55.56
N LEU A 48 74.14 -21.14 55.07
CA LEU A 48 74.59 -21.14 53.67
C LEU A 48 73.43 -21.43 52.71
N LYS A 49 72.64 -22.48 52.96
CA LYS A 49 71.44 -22.81 52.13
C LYS A 49 70.41 -21.68 52.12
N ASN A 50 70.25 -20.96 53.23
CA ASN A 50 69.33 -19.82 53.30
C ASN A 50 69.87 -18.60 52.54
N GLN A 51 71.19 -18.37 52.54
CA GLN A 51 71.81 -17.35 51.69
C GLN A 51 71.64 -17.65 50.20
N ASP A 52 71.87 -18.90 49.79
CA ASP A 52 71.71 -19.32 48.39
C ASP A 52 70.27 -19.12 47.90
N LYS A 53 69.27 -19.54 48.71
CA LYS A 53 67.85 -19.30 48.42
C LYS A 53 67.51 -17.82 48.36
N LEU A 54 68.12 -16.99 49.22
CA LEU A 54 67.91 -15.54 49.21
C LEU A 54 68.46 -14.91 47.93
N GLU A 55 69.60 -15.39 47.42
CA GLU A 55 70.14 -14.95 46.13
C GLU A 55 69.30 -15.41 44.94
N GLU A 56 68.79 -16.64 44.97
CA GLU A 56 67.93 -17.21 43.92
C GLU A 56 66.60 -16.43 43.82
N VAL A 57 65.94 -16.19 44.96
CA VAL A 57 64.72 -15.35 45.04
C VAL A 57 64.99 -13.92 44.57
N LYS A 58 66.16 -13.34 44.88
CA LYS A 58 66.53 -12.02 44.35
C LYS A 58 66.67 -12.02 42.84
N LYS A 59 67.31 -13.04 42.26
CA LYS A 59 67.43 -13.17 40.79
C LYS A 59 66.06 -13.31 40.14
N GLU A 60 65.18 -14.16 40.70
CA GLU A 60 63.80 -14.31 40.22
C GLU A 60 63.01 -13.00 40.29
N LEU A 61 63.12 -12.25 41.40
CA LEU A 61 62.49 -10.93 41.55
C LEU A 61 62.93 -9.96 40.46
N THR A 62 64.24 -9.89 40.17
CA THR A 62 64.75 -9.00 39.11
C THR A 62 64.26 -9.39 37.71
N GLU A 63 64.16 -10.68 37.42
CA GLU A 63 63.60 -11.17 36.15
C GLU A 63 62.10 -10.91 36.05
N LEU A 64 61.36 -11.06 37.16
CA LEU A 64 59.93 -10.76 37.23
C LEU A 64 59.68 -9.25 37.02
N GLU A 65 60.52 -8.39 37.58
CA GLU A 65 60.47 -6.94 37.39
C GLU A 65 60.72 -6.54 35.93
N LYS A 66 61.71 -7.15 35.27
CA LYS A 66 61.97 -6.94 33.83
C LYS A 66 60.75 -7.34 32.99
N LYS A 67 60.20 -8.54 33.21
CA LYS A 67 59.00 -9.02 32.49
C LYS A 67 57.79 -8.11 32.73
N LYS A 68 57.60 -7.62 33.96
CA LYS A 68 56.54 -6.66 34.29
C LYS A 68 56.72 -5.35 33.53
N ALA A 69 57.95 -4.85 33.43
CA ALA A 69 58.24 -3.63 32.68
C ALA A 69 58.00 -3.81 31.16
N GLU A 70 58.33 -4.97 30.59
CA GLU A 70 58.04 -5.30 29.20
C GLU A 70 56.53 -5.41 28.94
N LEU A 71 55.80 -6.12 29.78
CA LEU A 71 54.34 -6.22 29.70
C LEU A 71 53.67 -4.85 29.80
N GLN A 72 54.15 -3.97 30.69
CA GLN A 72 53.65 -2.60 30.79
C GLN A 72 53.89 -1.78 29.51
N LYS A 73 55.04 -1.97 28.84
CA LYS A 73 55.30 -1.33 27.54
C LYS A 73 54.35 -1.83 26.47
N LEU A 74 54.13 -3.15 26.39
CA LEU A 74 53.20 -3.75 25.45
C LEU A 74 51.74 -3.30 25.66
N ILE A 75 51.31 -3.17 26.92
CA ILE A 75 49.97 -2.65 27.26
C ILE A 75 49.82 -1.21 26.75
N LYS A 76 50.81 -0.34 26.98
CA LYS A 76 50.78 1.04 26.46
C LYS A 76 50.70 1.10 24.93
N MET A 77 51.43 0.22 24.25
CA MET A 77 51.35 0.10 22.79
C MET A 77 49.97 -0.38 22.33
N ALA A 78 49.43 -1.42 22.95
CA ALA A 78 48.10 -1.95 22.65
C ALA A 78 46.98 -0.91 22.87
N GLU A 79 47.09 -0.11 23.93
CA GLU A 79 46.17 1.02 24.18
C GLU A 79 46.26 2.10 23.10
N GLY A 80 47.48 2.43 22.64
CA GLY A 80 47.70 3.35 21.53
C GLY A 80 47.07 2.87 20.23
N ILE A 81 47.29 1.60 19.88
CA ILE A 81 46.70 0.96 18.70
C ILE A 81 45.18 0.92 18.81
N ARG A 82 44.64 0.60 19.99
CA ARG A 82 43.19 0.58 20.22
C ARG A 82 42.55 1.96 20.05
N LYS A 83 43.24 3.03 20.46
CA LYS A 83 42.79 4.41 20.19
C LYS A 83 42.77 4.71 18.69
N GLN A 84 43.85 4.39 17.98
CA GLN A 84 43.93 4.57 16.53
C GLN A 84 42.84 3.78 15.78
N LEU A 85 42.58 2.53 16.20
CA LEU A 85 41.53 1.70 15.65
C LEU A 85 40.15 2.34 15.85
N ASN A 86 39.86 2.84 17.04
CA ASN A 86 38.60 3.53 17.33
C ASN A 86 38.43 4.80 16.49
N ASP A 87 39.49 5.58 16.30
CA ASP A 87 39.44 6.79 15.49
C ASP A 87 39.28 6.46 14.00
N ALA A 88 39.95 5.42 13.51
CA ALA A 88 39.77 4.91 12.15
C ALA A 88 38.33 4.41 11.91
N LEU A 89 37.75 3.69 12.88
CA LEU A 89 36.35 3.23 12.82
C LEU A 89 35.35 4.39 12.80
N LYS A 90 35.60 5.46 13.56
CA LYS A 90 34.77 6.67 13.50
C LYS A 90 34.80 7.32 12.12
N LYS A 91 35.99 7.51 11.56
CA LYS A 91 36.17 8.07 10.22
C LYS A 91 35.51 7.21 9.14
N LEU A 92 35.59 5.88 9.26
CA LEU A 92 34.94 4.96 8.33
C LEU A 92 33.42 5.16 8.34
N ARG A 93 32.80 5.27 9.52
CA ARG A 93 31.36 5.54 9.65
C ARG A 93 30.96 6.89 9.06
N GLU A 94 31.75 7.93 9.30
CA GLU A 94 31.52 9.25 8.71
C GLU A 94 31.58 9.20 7.18
N LEU A 95 32.57 8.50 6.61
CA LEU A 95 32.71 8.32 5.17
C LEU A 95 31.56 7.50 4.57
N GLU A 96 31.11 6.44 5.25
CA GLU A 96 29.94 5.66 4.82
C GLU A 96 28.66 6.51 4.81
N GLN A 97 28.47 7.35 5.83
CA GLN A 97 27.33 8.28 5.87
C GLN A 97 27.40 9.31 4.75
N MET A 98 28.57 9.90 4.50
CA MET A 98 28.77 10.84 3.38
C MET A 98 28.49 10.18 2.03
N LYS A 99 28.95 8.93 1.83
CA LYS A 99 28.69 8.19 0.60
C LYS A 99 27.20 7.90 0.43
N GLN A 100 26.50 7.48 1.48
CA GLN A 100 25.04 7.27 1.43
C GLN A 100 24.29 8.57 1.09
N GLN A 101 24.73 9.70 1.64
CA GLN A 101 24.16 11.01 1.31
C GLN A 101 24.40 11.38 -0.15
N ALA A 102 25.61 11.16 -0.67
CA ALA A 102 25.94 11.38 -2.08
C ALA A 102 25.10 10.50 -3.02
N ASP A 103 24.98 9.19 -2.72
CA ASP A 103 24.17 8.25 -3.50
C ASP A 103 22.67 8.65 -3.48
N GLN A 104 22.16 9.11 -2.35
CA GLN A 104 20.79 9.65 -2.26
C GLN A 104 20.62 10.92 -3.10
N GLN A 105 21.61 11.81 -3.06
CA GLN A 105 21.57 13.07 -3.80
C GLN A 105 21.64 12.83 -5.32
N GLU A 106 22.43 11.86 -5.77
CA GLU A 106 22.48 11.42 -7.17
C GLU A 106 21.14 10.82 -7.62
N LYS A 107 20.51 9.97 -6.79
CA LYS A 107 19.16 9.43 -7.07
C LYS A 107 18.11 10.54 -7.16
N LEU A 108 18.14 11.51 -6.25
CA LEU A 108 17.23 12.65 -6.29
C LEU A 108 17.44 13.51 -7.54
N ALA A 109 18.70 13.73 -7.94
CA ALA A 109 19.03 14.44 -9.16
C ALA A 109 18.52 13.70 -10.41
N ALA A 110 18.67 12.38 -10.47
CA ALA A 110 18.14 11.56 -11.56
C ALA A 110 16.60 11.64 -11.64
N GLN A 111 15.91 11.54 -10.50
CA GLN A 111 14.45 11.69 -10.44
C GLN A 111 13.99 13.09 -10.88
N ALA A 112 14.73 14.14 -10.51
CA ALA A 112 14.41 15.51 -10.94
C ALA A 112 14.51 15.67 -12.47
N VAL A 113 15.52 15.06 -13.11
CA VAL A 113 15.67 15.07 -14.57
C VAL A 113 14.51 14.34 -15.26
N GLU A 114 14.10 13.19 -14.72
CA GLU A 114 12.97 12.41 -15.26
C GLU A 114 11.65 13.19 -15.14
N LEU A 115 11.39 13.81 -13.99
CA LEU A 115 10.23 14.68 -13.78
C LEU A 115 10.22 15.88 -14.73
N LEU A 116 11.37 16.53 -14.97
CA LEU A 116 11.47 17.62 -15.94
C LEU A 116 11.15 17.16 -17.36
N ALA A 117 11.61 15.97 -17.75
CA ALA A 117 11.28 15.40 -19.06
C ALA A 117 9.78 15.09 -19.19
N GLU A 118 9.15 14.64 -18.10
CA GLU A 118 7.71 14.38 -18.07
C GLU A 118 6.88 15.66 -18.12
N ILE A 119 7.27 16.71 -17.39
CA ILE A 119 6.66 18.05 -17.49
C ILE A 119 6.68 18.54 -18.93
N GLN A 120 7.82 18.48 -19.62
CA GLN A 120 7.92 18.90 -21.03
C GLN A 120 7.02 18.08 -21.98
N ARG A 121 6.86 16.78 -21.72
CA ARG A 121 5.93 15.94 -22.50
C ARG A 121 4.49 16.35 -22.28
N LEU A 122 4.11 16.61 -21.03
CA LEU A 122 2.76 17.05 -20.68
C LEU A 122 2.44 18.43 -21.27
N GLU A 123 3.37 19.38 -21.23
CA GLU A 123 3.23 20.69 -21.86
C GLU A 123 2.95 20.59 -23.36
N LYS A 124 3.71 19.74 -24.08
CA LYS A 124 3.47 19.46 -25.51
C LYS A 124 2.07 18.90 -25.76
N ARG A 125 1.59 18.02 -24.88
CA ARG A 125 0.25 17.44 -25.01
C ARG A 125 -0.86 18.46 -24.74
N ILE A 126 -0.67 19.35 -23.76
CA ILE A 126 -1.57 20.48 -23.51
C ILE A 126 -1.64 21.39 -24.74
N ALA A 127 -0.49 21.70 -25.36
CA ALA A 127 -0.45 22.52 -26.59
C ALA A 127 -1.18 21.84 -27.78
N GLN A 128 -1.10 20.51 -27.90
CA GLN A 128 -1.85 19.77 -28.92
C GLN A 128 -3.36 19.79 -28.65
N LEU A 129 -3.77 19.50 -27.42
CA LEU A 129 -5.17 19.46 -27.02
C LEU A 129 -5.86 20.82 -27.13
N THR A 130 -5.15 21.90 -26.80
CA THR A 130 -5.66 23.27 -26.97
C THR A 130 -5.91 23.61 -28.44
N LYS A 131 -5.02 23.19 -29.34
CA LYS A 131 -5.23 23.34 -30.79
C LYS A 131 -6.42 22.51 -31.29
N GLU A 132 -6.54 21.26 -30.84
CA GLU A 132 -7.69 20.40 -31.18
C GLU A 132 -9.01 21.00 -30.70
N LEU A 133 -9.02 21.60 -29.50
CA LEU A 133 -10.18 22.28 -28.94
C LEU A 133 -10.62 23.45 -29.82
N ASP A 134 -9.68 24.29 -30.26
CA ASP A 134 -9.98 25.42 -31.15
C ASP A 134 -10.58 24.97 -32.49
N ASP A 135 -10.07 23.88 -33.05
CA ASP A 135 -10.59 23.32 -34.30
C ASP A 135 -11.98 22.71 -34.14
N LEU A 136 -12.26 22.07 -32.99
CA LEU A 136 -13.59 21.56 -32.65
C LEU A 136 -14.60 22.71 -32.45
N LEU A 137 -14.22 23.78 -31.76
CA LEU A 137 -15.07 24.95 -31.58
C LEU A 137 -15.46 25.58 -32.93
N LYS A 138 -14.52 25.70 -33.86
CA LYS A 138 -14.81 26.17 -35.23
C LYS A 138 -15.77 25.24 -35.98
N LYS A 139 -15.67 23.92 -35.78
CA LYS A 139 -16.60 22.95 -36.39
C LYS A 139 -18.00 23.07 -35.78
N ILE A 140 -18.11 23.23 -34.47
CA ILE A 140 -19.38 23.44 -33.77
C ILE A 140 -20.05 24.71 -34.31
N ALA A 141 -19.34 25.84 -34.36
CA ALA A 141 -19.89 27.09 -34.88
C ALA A 141 -20.42 26.95 -36.33
N LYS A 142 -19.69 26.24 -37.21
CA LYS A 142 -20.14 25.96 -38.59
C LYS A 142 -21.41 25.09 -38.62
N LEU A 143 -21.45 24.05 -37.80
CA LEU A 143 -22.60 23.14 -37.72
C LEU A 143 -23.84 23.85 -37.15
N GLU A 144 -23.66 24.69 -36.14
CA GLU A 144 -24.73 25.53 -35.59
C GLU A 144 -25.28 26.50 -36.64
N GLU A 145 -24.41 27.13 -37.44
CA GLU A 145 -24.83 27.99 -38.54
C GLU A 145 -25.59 27.20 -39.62
N GLU A 146 -25.15 25.99 -39.95
CA GLU A 146 -25.88 25.09 -40.85
C GLU A 146 -27.25 24.66 -40.30
N LEU A 147 -27.34 24.37 -39.00
CA LEU A 147 -28.59 24.02 -38.34
C LEU A 147 -29.56 25.21 -38.33
N ALA A 148 -29.09 26.42 -37.99
CA ALA A 148 -29.91 27.63 -38.02
C ALA A 148 -30.44 27.95 -39.44
N LYS A 149 -29.67 27.63 -40.48
CA LYS A 149 -30.12 27.72 -41.89
C LYS A 149 -31.16 26.66 -42.24
N ARG A 150 -31.14 25.49 -41.60
CA ARG A 150 -32.08 24.39 -41.84
C ARG A 150 -33.38 24.55 -41.06
N GLU A 151 -33.36 25.08 -39.84
CA GLU A 151 -34.57 25.37 -39.05
C GLU A 151 -35.50 26.38 -39.74
N LYS A 152 -34.94 27.29 -40.56
CA LYS A 152 -35.71 28.26 -41.34
C LYS A 152 -36.34 27.68 -42.62
N LYS A 153 -36.03 26.43 -42.99
CA LYS A 153 -36.71 25.75 -44.11
C LYS A 153 -37.98 25.11 -43.57
N PRO A 154 -39.17 25.44 -44.11
CA PRO A 154 -40.41 24.84 -43.63
C PRO A 154 -40.32 23.32 -43.80
N VAL A 155 -40.56 22.59 -42.71
CA VAL A 155 -40.68 21.13 -42.75
C VAL A 155 -41.79 20.82 -43.77
N PRO A 156 -41.50 20.07 -44.85
CA PRO A 156 -42.54 19.74 -45.82
C PRO A 156 -43.67 19.02 -45.07
N VAL A 157 -44.91 19.46 -45.26
CA VAL A 157 -46.08 18.79 -44.67
C VAL A 157 -46.65 17.86 -45.74
N VAL A 158 -46.80 16.59 -45.41
CA VAL A 158 -47.42 15.60 -46.28
C VAL A 158 -48.88 15.52 -45.87
N GLN A 159 -49.73 16.27 -46.57
CA GLN A 159 -51.16 16.24 -46.34
C GLN A 159 -51.78 15.06 -47.07
N ILE A 160 -52.50 14.20 -46.33
CA ILE A 160 -53.17 13.04 -46.91
C ILE A 160 -54.62 13.42 -47.19
N GLN A 161 -55.04 13.25 -48.44
CA GLN A 161 -56.41 13.54 -48.87
C GLN A 161 -57.29 12.29 -48.78
N PRO A 162 -58.57 12.43 -48.35
CA PRO A 162 -59.54 11.36 -48.40
C PRO A 162 -59.80 10.92 -49.84
N SER A 163 -59.57 9.64 -50.12
CA SER A 163 -60.02 9.01 -51.35
C SER A 163 -61.55 9.00 -51.35
N GLY A 164 -62.17 9.32 -52.49
CA GLY A 164 -63.62 9.46 -52.70
C GLY A 164 -64.45 8.18 -52.53
N SER A 165 -63.98 7.21 -51.74
CA SER A 165 -64.68 5.99 -51.42
C SER A 165 -65.90 6.29 -50.54
N GLU A 166 -67.10 6.04 -51.09
CA GLU A 166 -68.39 6.27 -50.41
C GLU A 166 -68.48 5.57 -49.04
N LYS A 167 -67.78 4.44 -48.85
CA LYS A 167 -67.77 3.71 -47.58
C LYS A 167 -66.98 4.42 -46.47
N LEU A 168 -65.90 5.12 -46.85
CA LEU A 168 -65.08 5.95 -45.94
C LEU A 168 -65.74 7.31 -45.68
N LEU A 169 -66.42 7.86 -46.70
CA LEU A 169 -67.16 9.14 -46.61
C LEU A 169 -68.46 9.04 -45.79
N ASN A 170 -69.18 7.92 -45.88
CA ASN A 170 -70.45 7.72 -45.16
C ASN A 170 -70.28 7.09 -43.76
N GLY A 171 -69.06 7.10 -43.20
CA GLY A 171 -68.79 6.64 -41.83
C GLY A 171 -68.99 5.15 -41.57
N LYS A 172 -69.21 4.33 -42.62
CA LYS A 172 -69.37 2.87 -42.50
C LYS A 172 -68.06 2.15 -42.17
N ILE A 173 -66.92 2.79 -42.49
CA ILE A 173 -65.58 2.33 -42.13
C ILE A 173 -64.84 3.49 -41.48
N ARG A 174 -64.28 3.26 -40.29
CA ARG A 174 -63.52 4.22 -39.48
C ARG A 174 -62.02 3.90 -39.56
N PRO A 175 -61.24 4.65 -40.36
CA PRO A 175 -59.83 4.41 -40.48
C PRO A 175 -59.04 4.95 -39.27
N THR A 176 -58.12 4.14 -38.75
CA THR A 176 -57.02 4.57 -37.89
C THR A 176 -55.74 4.57 -38.70
N PHE A 177 -55.05 5.69 -38.75
CA PHE A 177 -53.81 5.83 -39.51
C PHE A 177 -52.63 5.40 -38.66
N VAL A 178 -51.79 4.51 -39.20
CA VAL A 178 -50.57 4.06 -38.56
C VAL A 178 -49.40 4.35 -39.47
N GLU A 179 -48.59 5.33 -39.11
CA GLU A 179 -47.40 5.69 -39.84
C GLU A 179 -46.24 4.77 -39.48
N THR A 180 -45.62 4.18 -40.50
CA THR A 180 -44.46 3.32 -40.35
C THR A 180 -43.21 4.13 -40.67
N THR A 181 -42.26 4.14 -39.73
CA THR A 181 -40.96 4.83 -39.82
C THR A 181 -39.82 3.84 -39.63
N LYS A 182 -38.58 4.25 -39.87
CA LYS A 182 -37.40 3.41 -39.61
C LYS A 182 -37.28 2.98 -38.14
N GLU A 183 -37.77 3.80 -37.20
CA GLU A 183 -37.61 3.59 -35.76
C GLU A 183 -38.76 2.80 -35.13
N GLY A 184 -39.95 2.84 -35.73
CA GLY A 184 -41.16 2.23 -35.19
C GLY A 184 -42.42 2.67 -35.90
N VAL A 185 -43.57 2.47 -35.25
CA VAL A 185 -44.88 2.87 -35.76
C VAL A 185 -45.47 4.01 -34.94
N ARG A 186 -46.15 4.94 -35.60
CA ARG A 186 -46.88 6.03 -34.96
C ARG A 186 -48.37 5.90 -35.25
N ILE A 187 -49.15 5.70 -34.21
CA ILE A 187 -50.60 5.57 -34.28
C ILE A 187 -51.19 6.98 -34.18
N HIS A 188 -51.91 7.39 -35.21
CA HIS A 188 -52.55 8.69 -35.30
C HIS A 188 -54.03 8.55 -34.94
N THR A 189 -54.43 9.23 -33.86
CA THR A 189 -55.82 9.27 -33.38
C THR A 189 -56.33 10.72 -33.34
N PRO A 190 -57.66 10.95 -33.30
CA PRO A 190 -58.20 12.30 -33.13
C PRO A 190 -57.72 13.03 -31.87
N GLN A 191 -57.28 12.28 -30.85
CA GLN A 191 -56.82 12.79 -29.56
C GLN A 191 -55.30 13.04 -29.52
N GLY A 192 -54.54 12.53 -30.49
CA GLY A 192 -53.09 12.67 -30.55
C GLY A 192 -52.36 11.51 -31.23
N GLU A 193 -51.02 11.54 -31.13
CA GLU A 193 -50.12 10.57 -31.74
C GLU A 193 -49.46 9.70 -30.66
N THR A 194 -49.50 8.38 -30.81
CA THR A 194 -48.79 7.43 -29.93
C THR A 194 -47.67 6.76 -30.71
N PHE A 195 -46.43 6.86 -30.23
CA PHE A 195 -45.29 6.22 -30.88
C PHE A 195 -44.92 4.91 -30.18
N VAL A 196 -44.76 3.84 -30.97
CA VAL A 196 -44.36 2.50 -30.53
C VAL A 196 -43.08 2.13 -31.26
N THR A 197 -42.02 1.82 -30.51
CA THR A 197 -40.72 1.50 -31.11
C THR A 197 -40.74 0.13 -31.79
N ASN A 198 -39.80 -0.12 -32.70
CA ASN A 198 -39.62 -1.45 -33.30
C ASN A 198 -39.38 -2.57 -32.30
N ARG A 199 -38.75 -2.26 -31.16
CA ARG A 199 -38.52 -3.23 -30.08
C ARG A 199 -39.85 -3.60 -29.42
N ASP A 200 -40.66 -2.61 -29.08
CA ASP A 200 -41.90 -2.81 -28.35
C ASP A 200 -42.97 -3.46 -29.25
N LEU A 201 -42.95 -3.13 -30.55
CA LEU A 201 -43.79 -3.78 -31.56
C LEU A 201 -43.57 -5.30 -31.61
N ARG A 202 -42.32 -5.77 -31.44
CA ARG A 202 -41.98 -7.20 -31.42
C ARG A 202 -42.32 -7.89 -30.10
N ASN A 203 -42.48 -7.12 -29.03
CA ASN A 203 -42.80 -7.60 -27.70
C ASN A 203 -44.30 -7.42 -27.37
N ASP A 204 -45.15 -7.40 -28.40
CA ASP A 204 -46.60 -7.27 -28.28
C ASP A 204 -47.04 -6.06 -27.44
N ASP A 205 -46.54 -4.87 -27.79
CA ASP A 205 -46.91 -3.60 -27.14
C ASP A 205 -48.43 -3.47 -26.93
N LYS A 206 -48.82 -3.04 -25.73
CA LYS A 206 -50.22 -3.00 -25.31
C LYS A 206 -51.07 -2.08 -26.19
N ALA A 207 -50.56 -0.91 -26.56
CA ALA A 207 -51.31 0.07 -27.34
C ALA A 207 -51.50 -0.42 -28.78
N PHE A 208 -50.47 -1.00 -29.38
CA PHE A 208 -50.58 -1.57 -30.72
C PHE A 208 -51.49 -2.81 -30.74
N MET A 209 -51.33 -3.73 -29.79
CA MET A 209 -52.16 -4.93 -29.71
C MET A 209 -53.64 -4.61 -29.43
N GLN A 210 -53.92 -3.56 -28.65
CA GLN A 210 -55.28 -3.07 -28.46
C GLN A 210 -55.88 -2.55 -29.77
N LEU A 211 -55.11 -1.74 -30.54
CA LEU A 211 -55.55 -1.26 -31.85
C LEU A 211 -55.89 -2.41 -32.81
N LEU A 212 -55.06 -3.47 -32.83
CA LEU A 212 -55.31 -4.65 -33.67
C LEU A 212 -56.63 -5.34 -33.28
N LYS A 213 -56.88 -5.54 -31.98
CA LYS A 213 -58.12 -6.15 -31.48
C LYS A 213 -59.36 -5.32 -31.80
N GLU A 214 -59.26 -3.99 -31.70
CA GLU A 214 -60.35 -3.09 -32.02
C GLU A 214 -60.66 -3.04 -33.52
N SER A 215 -59.71 -3.43 -34.37
CA SER A 215 -59.81 -3.35 -35.83
C SER A 215 -60.03 -4.71 -36.49
N ASP A 216 -60.67 -5.66 -35.79
CA ASP A 216 -61.02 -6.98 -36.33
C ASP A 216 -61.83 -6.87 -37.65
N GLU A 217 -61.74 -7.86 -38.54
CA GLU A 217 -62.43 -7.90 -39.85
C GLU A 217 -63.95 -7.75 -39.78
N ARG A 218 -64.54 -8.02 -38.61
CA ARG A 218 -65.98 -7.89 -38.34
C ARG A 218 -66.36 -6.50 -37.82
N SER A 219 -65.38 -5.67 -37.50
CA SER A 219 -65.59 -4.31 -36.99
C SER A 219 -65.76 -3.30 -38.13
N ASP A 220 -66.33 -2.14 -37.81
CA ASP A 220 -66.34 -0.99 -38.71
C ASP A 220 -64.99 -0.25 -38.71
N ARG A 221 -63.95 -0.77 -38.08
CA ARG A 221 -62.64 -0.12 -37.92
C ARG A 221 -61.60 -0.73 -38.85
N MET A 222 -60.74 0.13 -39.40
CA MET A 222 -59.74 -0.26 -40.38
C MET A 222 -58.39 0.40 -40.07
N ILE A 223 -57.29 -0.33 -40.19
CA ILE A 223 -55.95 0.23 -40.05
C ILE A 223 -55.42 0.61 -41.43
N ILE A 224 -55.03 1.87 -41.61
CA ILE A 224 -54.33 2.32 -42.82
C ILE A 224 -52.87 2.56 -42.47
N PHE A 225 -52.00 1.68 -42.97
CA PHE A 225 -50.56 1.83 -42.82
C PHE A 225 -50.03 2.88 -43.80
N LEU A 226 -49.54 3.99 -43.27
CA LEU A 226 -48.81 5.00 -44.02
C LEU A 226 -47.34 4.57 -44.12
N ILE A 227 -46.87 4.28 -45.32
CA ILE A 227 -45.55 3.66 -45.52
C ILE A 227 -44.56 4.69 -46.05
N ARG A 228 -43.57 5.04 -45.22
CA ARG A 228 -42.42 5.83 -45.65
C ARG A 228 -41.42 4.97 -46.43
N SER A 229 -40.65 5.62 -47.30
CA SER A 229 -39.68 4.95 -48.18
C SER A 229 -38.61 4.13 -47.44
N ASP A 230 -38.27 4.51 -46.21
CA ASP A 230 -37.24 3.89 -45.37
C ASP A 230 -37.80 2.91 -44.32
N ALA A 231 -39.13 2.68 -44.31
CA ALA A 231 -39.82 1.97 -43.24
C ALA A 231 -40.40 0.60 -43.64
N VAL A 232 -40.03 0.07 -44.82
CA VAL A 232 -40.58 -1.19 -45.35
C VAL A 232 -40.47 -2.35 -44.35
N ARG A 233 -39.31 -2.51 -43.70
CA ARG A 233 -39.09 -3.57 -42.69
C ARG A 233 -40.00 -3.44 -41.46
N THR A 234 -40.24 -2.20 -41.04
CA THR A 234 -41.15 -1.90 -39.92
C THR A 234 -42.59 -2.22 -40.32
N PHE A 235 -42.99 -1.82 -41.52
CA PHE A 235 -44.29 -2.15 -42.10
C PHE A 235 -44.51 -3.67 -42.18
N ASP A 236 -43.56 -4.44 -42.69
CA ASP A 236 -43.69 -5.91 -42.79
C ASP A 236 -43.87 -6.56 -41.41
N THR A 237 -43.26 -5.97 -40.36
CA THR A 237 -43.42 -6.45 -38.99
C THR A 237 -44.81 -6.11 -38.45
N ALA A 238 -45.24 -4.85 -38.59
CA ALA A 238 -46.56 -4.41 -38.16
C ALA A 238 -47.69 -5.14 -38.90
N LYS A 239 -47.53 -5.35 -40.22
CA LYS A 239 -48.49 -6.08 -41.05
C LYS A 239 -48.61 -7.54 -40.63
N ARG A 240 -47.50 -8.23 -40.38
CA ARG A 240 -47.55 -9.63 -39.89
C ARG A 240 -48.31 -9.77 -38.58
N LEU A 241 -48.15 -8.81 -37.67
CA LEU A 241 -48.92 -8.78 -36.41
C LEU A 241 -50.41 -8.53 -36.68
N ALA A 242 -50.74 -7.56 -37.54
CA ALA A 242 -52.12 -7.27 -37.91
C ALA A 242 -52.81 -8.47 -38.57
N ASP A 243 -52.13 -9.13 -39.52
CA ASP A 243 -52.66 -10.31 -40.22
C ASP A 243 -52.84 -11.49 -39.25
N LYS A 244 -51.91 -11.69 -38.30
CA LYS A 244 -52.04 -12.70 -37.22
C LYS A 244 -53.24 -12.44 -36.30
N SER A 245 -53.58 -11.17 -36.08
CA SER A 245 -54.73 -10.76 -35.26
C SER A 245 -56.03 -10.63 -36.05
N HIS A 246 -56.07 -11.00 -37.33
CA HIS A 246 -57.21 -10.81 -38.22
C HIS A 246 -57.72 -9.36 -38.26
N ALA A 247 -56.81 -8.39 -38.11
CA ALA A 247 -57.15 -6.98 -38.13
C ALA A 247 -57.28 -6.48 -39.58
N TYR A 248 -58.42 -5.85 -39.90
CA TYR A 248 -58.70 -5.27 -41.20
C TYR A 248 -57.73 -4.12 -41.50
N ASN A 249 -56.89 -4.30 -42.53
CA ASN A 249 -55.81 -3.38 -42.83
C ASN A 249 -55.67 -3.05 -44.32
N SER A 250 -55.10 -1.87 -44.62
CA SER A 250 -54.66 -1.44 -45.95
C SER A 250 -53.36 -0.66 -45.86
N ARG A 251 -52.78 -0.37 -47.02
CA ARG A 251 -51.49 0.31 -47.19
C ARG A 251 -51.64 1.55 -48.06
N LEU A 252 -50.97 2.62 -47.65
CA LEU A 252 -50.85 3.84 -48.42
C LEU A 252 -49.38 4.30 -48.38
N PRO A 253 -48.63 4.11 -49.48
CA PRO A 253 -47.29 4.70 -49.59
C PRO A 253 -47.38 6.22 -49.56
N ILE A 254 -46.54 6.85 -48.74
CA ILE A 254 -46.46 8.31 -48.65
C ILE A 254 -45.09 8.80 -49.14
N VAL A 255 -45.10 9.92 -49.86
CA VAL A 255 -43.90 10.50 -50.45
C VAL A 255 -43.31 11.53 -49.49
N GLY A 256 -42.01 11.40 -49.22
CA GLY A 256 -41.26 12.34 -48.38
C GLY A 256 -41.22 11.95 -46.90
N GLN A 257 -40.42 12.71 -46.16
CA GLN A 257 -40.18 12.51 -44.72
C GLN A 257 -40.83 13.61 -43.86
N GLY A 258 -41.72 14.38 -44.47
CA GLY A 258 -42.42 15.49 -43.87
C GLY A 258 -43.35 15.12 -42.72
N ARG A 259 -43.86 16.10 -41.99
CA ARG A 259 -44.90 15.84 -40.98
C ARG A 259 -46.19 15.44 -41.69
N VAL A 260 -46.79 14.33 -41.29
CA VAL A 260 -48.08 13.89 -41.83
C VAL A 260 -49.19 14.79 -41.28
N ASP A 261 -50.01 15.36 -42.16
CA ASP A 261 -51.23 16.09 -41.78
C ASP A 261 -52.48 15.29 -42.18
N LEU A 262 -53.24 14.88 -41.16
CA LEU A 262 -54.50 14.13 -41.25
C LEU A 262 -55.72 14.99 -40.92
N SER A 263 -55.57 16.31 -40.78
CA SER A 263 -56.65 17.23 -40.34
C SER A 263 -57.89 17.15 -41.24
N LEU A 264 -57.71 16.96 -42.55
CA LEU A 264 -58.81 16.80 -43.50
C LEU A 264 -59.63 15.53 -43.26
N PHE A 265 -58.99 14.42 -42.87
CA PHE A 265 -59.67 13.17 -42.54
C PHE A 265 -60.45 13.27 -41.22
N PHE A 266 -59.82 13.80 -40.18
CA PHE A 266 -60.50 13.96 -38.88
C PHE A 266 -61.67 14.95 -38.95
N LYS A 267 -61.60 15.96 -39.84
CA LYS A 267 -62.71 16.88 -40.09
C LYS A 267 -63.85 16.22 -40.88
N ALA A 268 -63.54 15.39 -41.86
CA ALA A 268 -64.54 14.68 -42.66
C ALA A 268 -65.31 13.62 -41.85
N MET A 269 -64.65 12.94 -40.90
CA MET A 269 -65.29 11.94 -40.03
C MET A 269 -66.20 12.51 -38.93
N LYS A 270 -66.20 13.84 -38.71
CA LYS A 270 -67.08 14.53 -37.76
C LYS A 270 -68.43 14.97 -38.35
N LYS A 271 -68.60 14.85 -39.66
CA LYS A 271 -69.86 15.12 -40.36
C LYS A 271 -70.67 13.83 -40.49
#